data_AF-A0A1R3THG2-F1
#
_entry.id   AF-A0A1R3THG2-F1
#
_cell.length_a   1.000
_cell.length_b   1.000
_cell.length_c   1.000
_cell.angle_alpha   90.00
_cell.angle_beta   90.00
_cell.angle_gamma   90.00
#
_symmetry.space_group_name_H-M   'P 1'
#
loop_
_entity.id
_entity.type
_entity.pdbx_description
1 polymer ?
#
loop_
_entity_poly.entity_id
_entity_poly.type
_entity_poly.pdbx_seq_one_letter_code
_entity_poly.pdbx_strand_id
1 'polypeptide(L)'
;MIRTRQSFIFETTLSSQHSIRLMQEPKQAGFTIGLYYVALDFVETNVEGVRQRVLKGGHDIPEEKIRRRHKGSLMKLTEALRIADEVLLIDNSSLEPHEAFAISSGVVQSFDIDDSQELHVQMTAKVCEAYDLVRMQEGFRSMHEGNKALEKH
;
A
#
# COMPACT_ATOMS: atom_id res chain seq x y z
N MET A 1 -1.66 -10.93 22.03
CA MET A 1 -2.53 -11.26 20.88
C MET A 1 -1.89 -12.34 20.01
N ILE A 2 -0.65 -12.16 19.52
CA ILE A 2 0.07 -13.20 18.75
C ILE A 2 0.18 -14.53 19.54
N ARG A 3 0.71 -14.48 20.77
CA ARG A 3 0.84 -15.68 21.65
C ARG A 3 -0.50 -16.36 21.96
N THR A 4 -1.59 -15.60 21.95
CA THR A 4 -2.95 -16.10 22.22
C THR A 4 -3.70 -16.47 20.94
N ARG A 5 -3.07 -16.37 19.75
CA ARG A 5 -3.66 -16.63 18.43
C ARG A 5 -5.00 -15.93 18.16
N GLN A 6 -5.16 -14.74 18.72
CA GLN A 6 -6.34 -13.91 18.49
C GLN A 6 -6.07 -12.95 17.34
N SER A 7 -7.03 -12.82 16.42
CA SER A 7 -7.01 -11.80 15.37
C SER A 7 -7.03 -10.39 15.97
N PHE A 8 -6.35 -9.46 15.32
CA PHE A 8 -6.25 -8.08 15.77
C PHE A 8 -6.00 -7.14 14.59
N ILE A 9 -6.28 -5.86 14.81
CA ILE A 9 -6.02 -4.76 13.87
C ILE A 9 -5.09 -3.78 14.57
N PHE A 10 -4.15 -3.21 13.83
CA PHE A 10 -3.34 -2.09 14.30
C PHE A 10 -3.31 -1.00 13.23
N GLU A 11 -3.43 0.25 13.67
CA GLU A 11 -3.30 1.40 12.79
C GLU A 11 -1.86 1.92 12.81
N THR A 12 -1.31 2.23 11.65
CA THR A 12 0.02 2.82 11.54
C THR A 12 0.15 3.69 10.30
N THR A 13 1.05 4.66 10.34
CA THR A 13 1.33 5.53 9.18
C THR A 13 2.21 4.87 8.11
N LEU A 14 2.61 3.61 8.32
CA LEU A 14 3.59 2.87 7.51
C LEU A 14 4.94 3.60 7.29
N SER A 15 5.21 4.69 8.01
CA SER A 15 6.37 5.54 7.74
C SER A 15 7.67 5.11 8.45
N SER A 16 7.61 4.08 9.29
CA SER A 16 8.71 3.65 10.16
C SER A 16 9.02 2.16 10.02
N GLN A 17 10.25 1.74 10.37
CA GLN A 17 10.58 0.30 10.36
C GLN A 17 9.75 -0.48 11.40
N HIS A 18 9.29 0.18 12.45
CA HIS A 18 8.40 -0.44 13.42
C HIS A 18 7.08 -0.89 12.78
N SER A 19 6.53 -0.10 11.86
CA SER A 19 5.31 -0.46 11.11
C SER A 19 5.47 -1.78 10.35
N ILE A 20 6.64 -2.01 9.75
CA ILE A 20 6.96 -3.27 9.07
C ILE A 20 7.10 -4.43 10.06
N ARG A 21 7.79 -4.23 11.17
CA ARG A 21 7.93 -5.27 12.21
C ARG A 21 6.57 -5.74 12.74
N LEU A 22 5.62 -4.82 12.89
CA LEU A 22 4.25 -5.15 13.29
C LEU A 22 3.53 -6.08 12.29
N MET A 23 3.92 -6.08 11.01
CA MET A 23 3.42 -7.03 10.00
C MET A 23 4.24 -8.34 9.98
N GLN A 24 5.55 -8.26 10.19
CA GLN A 24 6.45 -9.43 10.14
C GLN A 24 6.25 -10.37 11.32
N GLU A 25 6.10 -9.85 12.54
CA GLU A 25 5.99 -10.67 13.75
C GLU A 25 4.77 -11.62 13.70
N PRO A 26 3.55 -11.18 13.33
CA PRO A 26 2.41 -12.07 13.20
C PRO A 26 2.53 -13.00 11.98
N LYS A 27 3.12 -12.52 10.86
CA LYS A 27 3.37 -13.37 9.68
C LYS A 27 4.24 -14.57 10.03
N GLN A 28 5.33 -14.34 10.76
CA GLN A 28 6.23 -15.39 11.26
C GLN A 28 5.54 -16.32 12.27
N ALA A 29 4.52 -15.84 12.98
CA ALA A 29 3.70 -16.65 13.87
C ALA A 29 2.57 -17.42 13.16
N GLY A 30 2.48 -17.34 11.82
CA GLY A 30 1.51 -18.07 11.01
C GLY A 30 0.16 -17.36 10.80
N PHE A 31 0.10 -16.04 11.02
CA PHE A 31 -1.10 -15.26 10.71
C PHE A 31 -1.17 -14.91 9.22
N THR A 32 -2.39 -14.84 8.70
CA THR A 32 -2.69 -14.13 7.45
C THR A 32 -2.63 -12.63 7.71
N ILE A 33 -1.91 -11.90 6.87
CA ILE A 33 -1.73 -10.46 6.99
C ILE A 33 -2.61 -9.75 5.97
N GLY A 34 -3.57 -8.96 6.46
CA GLY A 34 -4.33 -8.01 5.66
C GLY A 34 -3.69 -6.62 5.72
N LEU A 35 -3.56 -5.96 4.58
CA LEU A 35 -3.10 -4.58 4.44
C LEU A 35 -4.17 -3.74 3.76
N TYR A 36 -4.70 -2.77 4.49
CA TYR A 36 -5.56 -1.72 3.95
C TYR A 36 -4.73 -0.43 3.93
N TYR A 37 -4.27 -0.03 2.74
CA TYR A 37 -3.42 1.13 2.57
C TYR A 37 -4.19 2.26 1.90
N VAL A 38 -4.41 3.34 2.65
CA VAL A 38 -5.13 4.52 2.18
C VAL A 38 -4.12 5.65 1.97
N ALA A 39 -4.13 6.24 0.78
CA ALA A 39 -3.27 7.36 0.43
C ALA A 39 -4.06 8.51 -0.21
N LEU A 40 -3.40 9.66 -0.28
CA LEU A 40 -3.85 10.83 -1.00
C LEU A 40 -2.78 11.19 -2.02
N ASP A 41 -3.23 11.69 -3.16
CA ASP A 41 -2.47 12.27 -4.25
C ASP A 41 -1.51 13.32 -3.71
N PHE A 42 -2.06 14.40 -3.14
CA PHE A 42 -1.27 15.51 -2.65
C PHE A 42 -1.16 15.51 -1.13
N VAL A 43 0.06 15.69 -0.63
CA VAL A 43 0.30 15.82 0.81
C VAL A 43 -0.32 17.11 1.37
N GLU A 44 -0.48 18.12 0.52
CA GLU A 44 -1.16 19.39 0.76
C GLU A 44 -2.60 19.14 1.24
N THR A 45 -3.29 18.15 0.68
CA THR A 45 -4.63 17.75 1.11
C THR A 45 -4.61 17.26 2.56
N ASN A 46 -3.58 16.52 2.96
CA ASN A 46 -3.39 16.11 4.36
C ASN A 46 -3.07 17.29 5.28
N VAL A 47 -2.25 18.24 4.83
CA VAL A 47 -1.90 19.45 5.59
C VAL A 47 -3.13 20.30 5.84
N GLU A 48 -3.93 20.55 4.80
CA GLU A 48 -5.18 21.31 4.91
C GLU A 48 -6.19 20.57 5.80
N GLY A 49 -6.32 19.24 5.64
CA GLY A 49 -7.16 18.43 6.52
C GLY A 49 -6.76 18.50 8.00
N VAL A 50 -5.46 18.50 8.32
CA VAL A 50 -4.98 18.75 9.69
C VAL A 50 -5.35 20.17 10.14
N ARG A 51 -5.07 21.19 9.32
CA ARG A 51 -5.41 22.58 9.63
C ARG A 51 -6.89 22.75 9.97
N GLN A 52 -7.78 22.19 9.16
CA GLN A 52 -9.23 22.24 9.39
C GLN A 52 -9.65 21.52 10.67
N ARG A 53 -9.00 20.40 11.02
CA ARG A 53 -9.25 19.69 12.29
C ARG A 53 -8.77 20.51 13.50
N VAL A 54 -7.62 21.15 13.41
CA VAL A 54 -7.10 22.04 14.46
C VAL A 54 -8.06 23.20 14.70
N LEU A 55 -8.60 23.81 13.63
CA LEU A 55 -9.63 24.85 13.75
C LEU A 55 -10.90 24.36 14.46
N LYS A 56 -11.21 23.06 14.38
CA LYS A 56 -12.32 22.40 15.08
C LYS A 56 -11.96 21.85 16.46
N GLY A 57 -10.78 22.18 17.00
CA GLY A 57 -10.32 21.76 18.33
C GLY A 57 -9.53 20.44 18.37
N GLY A 58 -9.09 19.92 17.22
CA GLY A 58 -8.23 18.74 17.13
C GLY A 58 -6.76 19.00 17.46
N HIS A 59 -5.97 17.92 17.53
CA HIS A 59 -4.53 17.99 17.78
C HIS A 59 -3.76 18.46 16.53
N ASP A 60 -2.84 19.42 16.74
CA ASP A 60 -1.96 19.91 15.69
C ASP A 60 -0.79 18.95 15.43
N ILE A 61 -0.47 18.74 14.16
CA ILE A 61 0.65 17.92 13.72
C ILE A 61 1.52 18.79 12.82
N PRO A 62 2.82 18.99 13.15
CA PRO A 62 3.71 19.79 12.31
C PRO A 62 3.73 19.31 10.87
N GLU A 63 3.61 20.24 9.92
CA GLU A 63 3.56 19.95 8.48
C GLU A 63 4.75 19.09 8.01
N GLU A 64 5.96 19.39 8.49
CA GLU A 64 7.16 18.60 8.20
C GLU A 64 6.97 17.11 8.54
N LYS A 65 6.29 16.83 9.66
CA LYS A 65 5.99 15.46 10.10
C LYS A 65 4.97 14.79 9.18
N ILE A 66 3.98 15.54 8.67
CA ILE A 66 3.00 15.05 7.69
C ILE A 66 3.71 14.67 6.38
N ARG A 67 4.52 15.59 5.84
CA ARG A 67 5.32 15.37 4.61
C ARG A 67 6.26 14.20 4.71
N ARG A 68 7.02 14.11 5.81
CA ARG A 68 7.91 12.98 6.08
C ARG A 68 7.16 11.66 6.15
N ARG A 69 5.97 11.64 6.76
CA ARG A 69 5.14 10.43 6.89
C ARG A 69 4.58 9.98 5.55
N HIS A 70 4.06 10.90 4.74
CA HIS A 70 3.55 10.62 3.40
C HIS A 70 4.62 9.97 2.52
N LYS A 71 5.79 10.62 2.38
CA LYS A 71 6.92 10.04 1.65
C LYS A 71 7.39 8.70 2.24
N GLY A 72 7.51 8.65 3.57
CA GLY A 72 8.01 7.48 4.27
C GLY A 72 7.11 6.25 4.16
N SER A 73 5.79 6.44 4.01
CA SER A 73 4.83 5.36 3.86
C SER A 73 4.92 4.73 2.47
N LEU A 74 4.96 5.54 1.41
CA LEU A 74 5.12 5.09 0.02
C LEU A 74 6.45 4.36 -0.20
N MET A 75 7.53 4.83 0.43
CA MET A 75 8.83 4.15 0.38
C MET A 75 8.80 2.74 0.97
N LYS A 76 7.96 2.50 1.98
CA LYS A 76 7.83 1.20 2.66
C LYS A 76 6.75 0.30 2.09
N LEU A 77 5.94 0.83 1.15
CA LEU A 77 4.81 0.10 0.60
C LEU A 77 5.25 -1.20 -0.09
N THR A 78 6.35 -1.20 -0.87
CA THR A 78 6.88 -2.43 -1.51
C THR A 78 7.17 -3.51 -0.47
N GLU A 79 7.83 -3.17 0.65
CA GLU A 79 8.16 -4.12 1.71
C GLU A 79 6.89 -4.65 2.39
N ALA A 80 5.91 -3.78 2.64
CA ALA A 80 4.62 -4.16 3.22
C ALA A 80 3.83 -5.11 2.30
N LEU A 81 3.80 -4.82 0.99
CA LEU A 81 3.15 -5.65 -0.03
C LEU A 81 3.73 -7.07 -0.08
N ARG A 82 5.06 -7.22 0.07
CA ARG A 82 5.72 -8.53 0.12
C ARG A 82 5.38 -9.36 1.37
N ILE A 83 4.92 -8.71 2.44
CA ILE A 83 4.56 -9.38 3.70
C ILE A 83 3.07 -9.75 3.72
N ALA A 84 2.24 -8.90 3.13
CA ALA A 84 0.78 -9.03 3.13
C ALA A 84 0.31 -10.18 2.24
N ASP A 85 -0.73 -10.88 2.72
CA ASP A 85 -1.44 -11.90 1.96
C ASP A 85 -2.62 -11.29 1.20
N GLU A 86 -3.34 -10.37 1.86
CA GLU A 86 -4.49 -9.67 1.30
C GLU A 86 -4.20 -8.17 1.32
N VAL A 87 -4.38 -7.50 0.19
CA VAL A 87 -4.09 -6.07 0.05
C VAL A 87 -5.26 -5.36 -0.63
N LEU A 88 -5.63 -4.23 -0.06
CA LEU A 88 -6.45 -3.20 -0.70
C LEU A 88 -5.68 -1.88 -0.70
N LEU A 89 -5.37 -1.36 -1.90
CA LEU A 89 -4.79 -0.03 -2.07
C LEU A 89 -5.91 0.93 -2.46
N ILE A 90 -6.07 2.00 -1.69
CA ILE A 90 -7.18 2.94 -1.82
C ILE A 90 -6.61 4.35 -2.05
N ASP A 91 -7.05 4.98 -3.13
CA ASP A 91 -6.93 6.42 -3.31
C ASP A 91 -8.14 7.12 -2.68
N ASN A 92 -7.87 8.00 -1.72
CA ASN A 92 -8.90 8.77 -1.01
C ASN A 92 -8.84 10.26 -1.36
N SER A 93 -8.33 10.60 -2.54
CA SER A 93 -8.18 11.98 -3.02
C SER A 93 -9.48 12.61 -3.49
N SER A 94 -10.48 11.79 -3.82
CA SER A 94 -11.80 12.22 -4.26
C SER A 94 -12.83 12.23 -3.11
N LEU A 95 -14.08 12.62 -3.39
CA LEU A 95 -15.15 12.56 -2.40
C LEU A 95 -15.46 11.12 -1.95
N GLU A 96 -15.37 10.19 -2.90
CA GLU A 96 -15.57 8.76 -2.65
C GLU A 96 -14.20 8.05 -2.70
N PRO A 97 -13.94 7.10 -1.78
CA PRO A 97 -12.75 6.27 -1.85
C PRO A 97 -12.72 5.46 -3.15
N HIS A 98 -11.56 5.43 -3.80
CA HIS A 98 -11.32 4.71 -5.04
C HIS A 98 -10.40 3.51 -4.77
N GLU A 99 -10.88 2.30 -5.04
CA GLU A 99 -10.10 1.07 -4.87
C GLU A 99 -9.17 0.85 -6.08
N ALA A 100 -7.93 1.32 -5.95
CA ALA A 100 -6.94 1.24 -7.03
C ALA A 100 -6.48 -0.20 -7.29
N PHE A 101 -6.30 -1.02 -6.24
CA PHE A 101 -5.88 -2.43 -6.36
C PHE A 101 -6.50 -3.31 -5.29
N ALA A 102 -6.97 -4.49 -5.69
CA ALA A 102 -7.19 -5.63 -4.79
C ALA A 102 -6.24 -6.77 -5.16
N ILE A 103 -5.52 -7.31 -4.17
CA ILE A 103 -4.49 -8.34 -4.37
C ILE A 103 -4.68 -9.42 -3.32
N SER A 104 -4.69 -10.68 -3.75
CA SER A 104 -4.73 -11.85 -2.87
C SER A 104 -3.60 -12.79 -3.22
N SER A 105 -2.82 -13.19 -2.21
CA SER A 105 -1.68 -14.12 -2.33
C SER A 105 -0.70 -13.73 -3.44
N GLY A 106 -0.43 -12.43 -3.59
CA GLY A 106 0.47 -11.87 -4.61
C GLY A 106 -0.12 -11.81 -6.03
N VAL A 107 -1.40 -12.15 -6.21
CA VAL A 107 -2.11 -12.07 -7.49
C VAL A 107 -3.06 -10.88 -7.48
N VAL A 108 -2.89 -9.96 -8.44
CA VAL A 108 -3.80 -8.84 -8.67
C VAL A 108 -5.17 -9.39 -9.10
N GLN A 109 -6.18 -9.24 -8.25
CA GLN A 109 -7.55 -9.70 -8.50
C GLN A 109 -8.33 -8.67 -9.32
N SER A 110 -8.17 -7.40 -8.98
CA SER A 110 -8.72 -6.26 -9.70
C SER A 110 -7.79 -5.07 -9.57
N PHE A 111 -7.89 -4.17 -10.54
CA PHE A 111 -7.22 -2.88 -10.50
C PHE A 111 -8.09 -1.86 -11.24
N ASP A 112 -8.06 -0.63 -10.78
CA ASP A 112 -8.66 0.52 -11.47
C ASP A 112 -7.70 1.69 -11.34
N ILE A 113 -6.91 1.91 -12.40
CA ILE A 113 -5.73 2.78 -12.37
C ILE A 113 -5.88 3.82 -13.45
N ASP A 114 -5.84 5.07 -13.00
CA ASP A 114 -5.73 6.25 -13.85
C ASP A 114 -4.26 6.70 -13.91
N ASP A 115 -3.57 6.38 -15.01
CA ASP A 115 -2.16 6.70 -15.21
C ASP A 115 -1.88 8.21 -15.34
N SER A 116 -2.93 9.06 -15.40
CA SER A 116 -2.77 10.51 -15.31
C SER A 116 -2.56 11.01 -13.88
N GLN A 117 -2.84 10.17 -12.88
CA GLN A 117 -2.69 10.49 -11.46
C GLN A 117 -1.36 9.96 -10.91
N GLU A 118 -0.60 10.83 -10.25
CA GLU A 118 0.74 10.49 -9.77
C GLU A 118 0.71 9.37 -8.73
N LEU A 119 -0.28 9.39 -7.82
CA LEU A 119 -0.44 8.34 -6.81
C LEU A 119 -0.63 6.96 -7.44
N HIS A 120 -1.46 6.86 -8.48
CA HIS A 120 -1.74 5.62 -9.19
C HIS A 120 -0.51 5.06 -9.91
N VAL A 121 0.30 5.94 -10.51
CA VAL A 121 1.60 5.57 -11.09
C VAL A 121 2.53 5.04 -10.01
N GLN A 122 2.60 5.70 -8.85
CA GLN A 122 3.44 5.26 -7.74
C GLN A 122 2.96 3.92 -7.16
N MET A 123 1.66 3.74 -6.92
CA MET A 123 1.09 2.46 -6.47
C MET A 123 1.40 1.33 -7.45
N THR A 124 1.19 1.56 -8.75
CA THR A 124 1.52 0.59 -9.80
C THR A 124 2.99 0.20 -9.76
N ALA A 125 3.90 1.17 -9.63
CA ALA A 125 5.33 0.88 -9.50
C ALA A 125 5.64 0.01 -8.27
N LYS A 126 5.00 0.28 -7.12
CA LYS A 126 5.18 -0.49 -5.88
C LYS A 126 4.65 -1.91 -5.99
N VAL A 127 3.49 -2.09 -6.61
CA VAL A 127 2.90 -3.41 -6.89
C VAL A 127 3.80 -4.22 -7.84
N CYS A 128 4.23 -3.61 -8.94
CA CYS A 128 5.14 -4.25 -9.89
C CYS A 128 6.46 -4.68 -9.24
N GLU A 129 7.06 -3.80 -8.42
CA GLU A 129 8.29 -4.10 -7.69
C GLU A 129 8.11 -5.19 -6.61
N ALA A 130 6.94 -5.25 -5.97
CA ALA A 130 6.68 -6.21 -4.90
C ALA A 130 6.49 -7.64 -5.42
N TYR A 131 5.84 -7.79 -6.58
CA TYR A 131 5.40 -9.07 -7.12
C TYR A 131 6.08 -9.46 -8.45
N ASP A 132 7.16 -8.77 -8.82
CA ASP A 132 7.90 -8.99 -10.07
C ASP A 132 6.99 -8.95 -11.33
N LEU A 133 6.11 -7.95 -11.37
CA LEU A 133 5.15 -7.75 -12.46
C LEU A 133 5.59 -6.64 -13.41
N VAL A 134 5.08 -6.72 -14.64
CA VAL A 134 5.10 -5.63 -15.63
C VAL A 134 3.68 -5.22 -15.93
N ARG A 135 3.42 -3.91 -15.91
CA ARG A 135 2.17 -3.33 -16.38
C ARG A 135 2.08 -3.45 -17.90
N MET A 136 1.02 -4.09 -18.35
CA MET A 136 0.59 -4.18 -19.75
C MET A 136 -0.58 -3.22 -19.98
N GLN A 137 -0.96 -3.03 -21.25
CA GLN A 137 -2.08 -2.16 -21.62
C GLN A 137 -3.41 -2.59 -20.96
N GLU A 138 -3.63 -3.90 -20.78
CA GLU A 138 -4.88 -4.46 -20.24
C GLU A 138 -4.68 -5.26 -18.94
N GLY A 139 -3.52 -5.15 -18.27
CA GLY A 139 -3.29 -5.92 -17.04
C GLY A 139 -1.84 -6.01 -16.57
N PHE A 140 -1.51 -7.11 -15.89
CA PHE A 140 -0.18 -7.35 -15.33
C PHE A 140 0.34 -8.72 -15.74
N ARG A 141 1.65 -8.84 -15.95
CA ARG A 141 2.31 -10.12 -16.28
C ARG A 141 3.53 -10.33 -15.40
N SER A 142 3.81 -11.56 -15.01
CA SER A 142 5.06 -11.90 -14.32
C SER A 142 6.26 -11.75 -15.26
N MET A 143 7.34 -11.18 -14.74
CA MET A 143 8.64 -11.07 -15.41
C MET A 143 9.28 -12.42 -15.76
N HIS A 144 8.90 -13.51 -15.08
CA HIS A 144 9.56 -14.82 -15.20
C HIS A 144 8.85 -15.80 -16.15
N GLU A 145 7.68 -15.45 -16.68
CA GLU A 145 6.95 -16.32 -17.62
C GLU A 145 7.52 -16.31 -19.05
N GLY A 146 8.42 -15.39 -19.37
CA GLY A 146 8.99 -15.24 -20.72
C GLY A 146 10.06 -16.27 -21.13
N ASN A 147 10.56 -17.11 -20.22
CA ASN A 147 11.72 -17.98 -20.50
C ASN A 147 11.41 -19.48 -20.62
N LYS A 148 10.15 -19.89 -20.60
CA LYS A 148 9.74 -21.31 -20.74
C LYS A 148 9.38 -21.73 -22.18
N ALA A 149 9.54 -20.86 -23.17
CA ALA A 149 9.11 -21.11 -24.55
C ALA A 149 10.21 -21.61 -25.52
N LEU A 150 11.45 -21.84 -25.08
CA LEU A 150 12.57 -22.17 -25.99
C LEU A 150 13.31 -23.50 -25.70
N GLU A 151 12.84 -24.32 -24.75
CA GLU A 151 13.36 -25.70 -24.59
C GLU A 151 12.28 -26.73 -24.94
N LYS A 152 11.91 -26.76 -26.23
CA LYS A 152 11.43 -27.98 -26.89
C LYS A 152 12.04 -28.03 -28.28
N HIS A 153 13.18 -28.71 -28.39
CA HIS A 153 13.43 -29.77 -29.37
C HIS A 153 14.75 -30.47 -29.07
#